data_AF-A0A1D3D4S6-F1
#
_entry.id   AF-A0A1D3D4S6-F1
#
_cell.length_a   1.000
_cell.length_b   1.000
_cell.length_c   1.000
_cell.angle_alpha   90.00
_cell.angle_beta   90.00
_cell.angle_gamma   90.00
#
_symmetry.space_group_name_H-M   'P 1'
#
loop_
_entity.id
_entity.type
_entity.pdbx_description
1 polymer ?
#
loop_
_entity_poly.entity_id
_entity_poly.type
_entity_poly.pdbx_seq_one_letter_code
_entity_poly.pdbx_strand_id
1 'polypeptide(L)'
;MSSRGKAGGRCSDVQPDKDKPLQQVTEDDLDSNEEDDDVVDELPMPSATVQAKNRQSVSAEAYGEWNKKTNFVPPVYEKTPEAKQRIQKIVDNSFLFSSLDYEDIDVVLGAFKEVSVKKGETLIQQGADGDKLYLIESGEAEVFKEITNETTQQKQTLKVNTMKEGDTVGELALMYNAPRAATVIAATDLKLWSLDRETFSHIVRDAAAKNREMYEDSLKEVELLKDVDPYERSKVADALKTQLFQAGDEIIREGQEGDTFYLLLDGEAEAIKGGKVVMEYKRGGYFGELALLKNQPRAATVKAKTNCKVAYMDRRSFKRLLEWEGGTVAFATLAESARRLQQRQL
;
A
#
# COMPACT_ATOMS: atom_id res chain seq x y z
N MET A 1 -62.38 -18.66 -16.74
CA MET A 1 -61.10 -19.39 -16.80
C MET A 1 -60.01 -18.34 -16.76
N SER A 2 -59.18 -18.14 -15.74
CA SER A 2 -58.81 -18.93 -14.56
C SER A 2 -58.48 -17.93 -13.43
N SER A 3 -59.24 -17.91 -12.34
CA SER A 3 -58.94 -18.50 -11.01
C SER A 3 -58.18 -17.56 -10.04
N ARG A 4 -58.94 -16.93 -9.11
CA ARG A 4 -58.93 -17.10 -7.63
C ARG A 4 -57.79 -16.33 -6.91
N GLY A 5 -58.00 -15.51 -5.88
CA GLY A 5 -59.17 -15.11 -5.10
C GLY A 5 -58.75 -14.56 -3.72
N LYS A 6 -59.33 -13.41 -3.32
CA LYS A 6 -59.71 -12.92 -1.96
C LYS A 6 -58.69 -12.98 -0.80
N ALA A 7 -58.33 -11.81 -0.23
CA ALA A 7 -58.92 -11.13 0.96
C ALA A 7 -58.23 -11.56 2.27
N GLY A 8 -57.96 -10.76 3.29
CA GLY A 8 -58.23 -9.37 3.70
C GLY A 8 -57.92 -9.27 5.20
N GLY A 9 -57.63 -8.08 5.76
CA GLY A 9 -57.48 -7.90 7.22
C GLY A 9 -56.90 -6.53 7.61
N ARG A 10 -57.61 -5.81 8.49
CA ARG A 10 -57.43 -4.40 8.93
C ARG A 10 -56.77 -4.28 10.32
N CYS A 11 -56.51 -3.01 10.68
CA CYS A 11 -56.37 -2.37 12.02
C CYS A 11 -54.95 -2.38 12.62
N SER A 12 -54.45 -1.36 13.33
CA SER A 12 -54.86 0.02 13.65
C SER A 12 -53.72 0.71 14.42
N ASP A 13 -53.64 2.05 14.36
CA ASP A 13 -52.70 2.94 15.06
C ASP A 13 -52.73 2.87 16.60
N VAL A 14 -51.56 3.05 17.26
CA VAL A 14 -51.41 3.56 18.65
C VAL A 14 -50.14 4.42 18.76
N GLN A 15 -50.31 5.64 19.29
CA GLN A 15 -49.30 6.67 19.61
C GLN A 15 -48.85 6.60 21.10
N PRO A 16 -47.84 7.36 21.55
CA PRO A 16 -46.93 6.99 22.65
C PRO A 16 -47.43 7.40 24.04
N ASP A 17 -47.02 6.63 25.07
CA ASP A 17 -47.37 6.87 26.46
C ASP A 17 -46.32 7.73 27.17
N LYS A 18 -46.79 8.84 27.76
CA LYS A 18 -46.05 9.74 28.65
C LYS A 18 -46.56 9.46 30.06
N ASP A 19 -45.70 8.94 30.94
CA ASP A 19 -45.69 9.18 32.39
C ASP A 19 -44.87 8.08 33.10
N LYS A 20 -43.58 8.34 33.34
CA LYS A 20 -42.83 7.71 34.45
C LYS A 20 -41.91 8.75 35.09
N PRO A 21 -41.86 8.82 36.43
CA PRO A 21 -41.21 9.92 37.14
C PRO A 21 -39.68 9.82 37.11
N LEU A 22 -39.04 10.99 37.08
CA LEU A 22 -37.60 11.21 37.21
C LEU A 22 -37.09 10.71 38.57
N GLN A 23 -36.20 9.69 38.56
CA GLN A 23 -35.43 9.31 39.74
C GLN A 23 -34.13 10.11 39.80
N GLN A 24 -33.88 10.69 40.97
CA GLN A 24 -32.68 11.44 41.34
C GLN A 24 -31.48 10.49 41.39
N VAL A 25 -30.38 10.88 40.73
CA VAL A 25 -29.09 10.21 40.84
C VAL A 25 -28.41 10.72 42.11
N THR A 26 -28.09 9.83 43.05
CA THR A 26 -27.25 10.11 44.22
C THR A 26 -25.85 9.52 44.02
N GLU A 27 -24.84 10.17 44.60
CA GLU A 27 -23.38 10.02 44.33
C GLU A 27 -22.72 8.71 44.81
N ASP A 28 -23.38 7.55 44.72
CA ASP A 28 -22.82 6.26 45.21
C ASP A 28 -22.57 5.20 44.11
N ASP A 29 -22.59 5.55 42.82
CA ASP A 29 -22.38 4.61 41.70
C ASP A 29 -20.92 4.58 41.17
N LEU A 30 -19.93 4.56 42.07
CA LEU A 30 -18.50 4.38 41.74
C LEU A 30 -17.87 3.32 42.64
N ASP A 31 -18.21 2.05 42.44
CA ASP A 31 -17.29 0.91 42.62
C ASP A 31 -18.02 -0.41 42.31
N SER A 32 -17.98 -0.82 41.06
CA SER A 32 -18.13 -2.23 40.70
C SER A 32 -17.04 -2.58 39.71
N ASN A 33 -15.97 -3.20 40.24
CA ASN A 33 -14.96 -3.90 39.46
C ASN A 33 -15.65 -4.97 38.59
N GLU A 34 -15.72 -4.73 37.29
CA GLU A 34 -15.91 -5.78 36.30
C GLU A 34 -14.54 -6.43 36.06
N GLU A 35 -14.31 -7.55 36.75
CA GLU A 35 -13.39 -8.57 36.26
C GLU A 35 -14.06 -9.23 35.03
N ASP A 36 -13.84 -8.65 33.84
CA ASP A 36 -14.08 -9.35 32.59
C ASP A 36 -12.99 -10.41 32.45
N ASP A 37 -13.30 -11.63 32.89
CA ASP A 37 -12.57 -12.84 32.53
C ASP A 37 -12.59 -12.97 30.99
N ASP A 38 -11.47 -12.66 30.34
CA ASP A 38 -11.19 -12.99 28.94
C ASP A 38 -11.22 -14.52 28.77
N VAL A 39 -12.42 -15.09 28.61
CA VAL A 39 -12.60 -16.45 28.13
C VAL A 39 -12.13 -16.47 26.67
N VAL A 40 -10.85 -16.78 26.49
CA VAL A 40 -10.30 -17.19 25.20
C VAL A 40 -11.07 -18.42 24.74
N ASP A 41 -12.02 -18.22 23.82
CA ASP A 41 -12.60 -19.32 23.06
C ASP A 41 -11.43 -20.11 22.44
N GLU A 42 -11.24 -21.33 22.91
CA GLU A 42 -10.17 -22.22 22.48
C GLU A 42 -10.41 -22.50 20.99
N LEU A 43 -9.68 -21.78 20.13
CA LEU A 43 -9.78 -21.95 18.68
C LEU A 43 -9.59 -23.44 18.38
N PRO A 44 -10.53 -24.08 17.64
CA PRO A 44 -10.43 -25.50 17.36
C PRO A 44 -9.08 -25.77 16.70
N MET A 45 -8.30 -26.68 17.29
CA MET A 45 -7.01 -27.07 16.74
C MET A 45 -7.19 -27.44 15.27
N PRO A 46 -6.40 -26.85 14.34
CA PRO A 46 -6.47 -27.23 12.95
C PRO A 46 -6.26 -28.73 12.84
N SER A 47 -7.20 -29.43 12.19
CA SER A 47 -7.15 -30.88 11.97
C SER A 47 -5.73 -31.28 11.56
N ALA A 48 -5.11 -32.17 12.34
CA ALA A 48 -3.76 -32.67 12.19
C ALA A 48 -3.59 -33.61 10.98
N THR A 49 -4.09 -33.19 9.81
CA THR A 49 -3.96 -33.92 8.53
C THR A 49 -3.20 -33.12 7.49
N VAL A 50 -2.45 -32.09 7.90
CA VAL A 50 -1.39 -31.51 7.06
C VAL A 50 -0.08 -32.05 7.60
N GLN A 51 0.48 -33.08 6.94
CA GLN A 51 1.85 -33.52 7.20
C GLN A 51 2.75 -32.29 7.21
N ALA A 52 3.41 -32.03 8.35
CA ALA A 52 4.29 -30.91 8.53
C ALA A 52 5.47 -31.04 7.55
N LYS A 53 5.34 -30.46 6.36
CA LYS A 53 6.47 -30.27 5.46
C LYS A 53 7.44 -29.31 6.16
N ASN A 54 8.68 -29.75 6.32
CA ASN A 54 9.74 -28.90 6.85
C ASN A 54 9.78 -27.60 6.04
N ARG A 55 9.56 -26.47 6.73
CA ARG A 55 9.73 -25.14 6.15
C ARG A 55 11.22 -24.99 5.80
N GLN A 56 11.53 -24.91 4.51
CA GLN A 56 12.88 -24.60 4.05
C GLN A 56 13.13 -23.10 4.20
N SER A 57 14.29 -22.73 4.73
CA SER A 57 14.73 -21.35 4.73
C SER A 57 15.06 -20.91 3.31
N VAL A 58 14.65 -19.70 2.97
CA VAL A 58 15.08 -19.00 1.76
C VAL A 58 15.90 -17.79 2.19
N SER A 59 16.97 -17.50 1.45
CA SER A 59 17.85 -16.37 1.72
C SER A 59 18.12 -15.68 0.39
N ALA A 60 17.88 -14.38 0.34
CA ALA A 60 18.40 -13.55 -0.73
C ALA A 60 19.91 -13.34 -0.52
N GLU A 61 20.60 -12.89 -1.56
CA GLU A 61 21.99 -12.44 -1.45
C GLU A 61 22.15 -11.37 -0.35
N ALA A 62 23.21 -11.49 0.45
CA ALA A 62 23.47 -10.57 1.55
C ALA A 62 23.81 -9.18 1.00
N TYR A 63 23.12 -8.15 1.48
CA TYR A 63 23.36 -6.76 1.13
C TYR A 63 23.96 -6.02 2.32
N GLY A 64 25.05 -5.26 2.11
CA GLY A 64 25.77 -4.51 3.13
C GLY A 64 26.89 -3.64 2.53
N GLU A 65 27.75 -3.04 3.37
CA GLU A 65 28.85 -2.13 2.98
C GLU A 65 29.85 -2.67 1.93
N TRP A 66 29.77 -3.97 1.61
CA TRP A 66 30.54 -4.65 0.58
C TRP A 66 29.97 -4.50 -0.84
N ASN A 67 28.69 -4.12 -0.98
CA ASN A 67 28.07 -3.72 -2.25
C ASN A 67 28.30 -2.23 -2.48
N LYS A 68 29.53 -1.86 -2.83
CA LYS A 68 29.82 -0.50 -3.33
C LYS A 68 28.98 -0.27 -4.58
N LYS A 69 28.19 0.82 -4.57
CA LYS A 69 27.47 1.38 -5.71
C LYS A 69 28.31 1.24 -6.98
N THR A 70 28.02 0.23 -7.78
CA THR A 70 28.47 0.21 -9.17
C THR A 70 27.66 1.29 -9.89
N ASN A 71 28.27 1.98 -10.86
CA ASN A 71 27.51 2.80 -11.79
C ASN A 71 26.72 1.85 -12.70
N PHE A 72 25.67 1.25 -12.17
CA PHE A 72 24.76 0.41 -12.92
C PHE A 72 23.94 1.32 -13.82
N VAL A 73 24.12 1.18 -15.13
CA VAL A 73 23.32 1.88 -16.13
C VAL A 73 22.26 0.89 -16.59
N PRO A 74 20.97 1.10 -16.24
CA PRO A 74 19.92 0.19 -16.66
C PRO A 74 19.83 0.19 -18.19
N PRO A 75 19.60 -0.98 -18.81
CA PRO A 75 19.43 -1.06 -20.25
C PRO A 75 18.19 -0.26 -20.67
N VAL A 76 18.25 0.42 -21.81
CA VAL A 76 17.11 1.17 -22.35
C VAL A 76 16.74 0.58 -23.70
N TYR A 77 15.51 0.09 -23.81
CA TYR A 77 14.95 -0.41 -25.06
C TYR A 77 13.90 0.58 -25.57
N GLU A 78 14.05 1.00 -26.82
CA GLU A 78 13.10 1.88 -27.50
C GLU A 78 11.72 1.23 -27.56
N LYS A 79 10.69 1.98 -27.15
CA LYS A 79 9.30 1.52 -27.11
C LYS A 79 8.39 2.59 -27.67
N THR A 80 7.29 2.16 -28.28
CA THR A 80 6.23 3.09 -28.66
C THR A 80 5.57 3.66 -27.40
N PRO A 81 5.06 4.91 -27.45
CA PRO A 81 4.33 5.52 -26.33
C PRO A 81 3.15 4.65 -25.86
N GLU A 82 2.49 3.98 -26.80
CA GLU A 82 1.37 3.08 -26.55
C GLU A 82 1.79 1.82 -25.78
N ALA A 83 2.93 1.23 -26.13
CA ALA A 83 3.49 0.09 -25.40
C ALA A 83 3.89 0.50 -23.98
N LYS A 84 4.51 1.68 -23.82
CA LYS A 84 4.88 2.22 -22.50
C LYS A 84 3.65 2.38 -21.60
N GLN A 85 2.53 2.89 -22.12
CA GLN A 85 1.27 3.00 -21.38
C GLN A 85 0.66 1.65 -20.99
N ARG A 86 0.76 0.62 -21.84
CA ARG A 86 0.28 -0.73 -21.49
C ARG A 86 1.10 -1.34 -20.38
N ILE A 87 2.43 -1.24 -20.46
CA ILE A 87 3.34 -1.73 -19.41
C ILE A 87 3.06 -0.98 -18.10
N GLN A 88 2.91 0.35 -18.15
CA GLN A 88 2.59 1.17 -16.98
C GLN A 88 1.36 0.65 -16.22
N LYS A 89 0.27 0.33 -16.92
CA LYS A 89 -0.94 -0.22 -16.28
C LYS A 89 -0.69 -1.53 -15.55
N ILE A 90 0.19 -2.38 -16.07
CA ILE A 90 0.52 -3.67 -15.45
C ILE A 90 1.42 -3.43 -14.22
N VAL A 91 2.41 -2.54 -14.36
CA VAL A 91 3.33 -2.15 -13.29
C VAL A 91 2.59 -1.51 -12.12
N ASP A 92 1.64 -0.61 -12.38
CA ASP A 92 0.83 0.06 -11.35
C ASP A 92 -0.02 -0.91 -10.52
N ASN A 93 -0.47 -2.01 -11.14
CA ASN A 93 -1.26 -3.03 -10.45
C ASN A 93 -0.40 -4.04 -9.69
N SER A 94 0.92 -4.06 -9.92
CA SER A 94 1.81 -5.03 -9.29
C SER A 94 2.36 -4.48 -7.98
N PHE A 95 2.23 -5.26 -6.91
CA PHE A 95 2.75 -4.89 -5.59
C PHE A 95 4.27 -4.65 -5.59
N LEU A 96 5.00 -5.28 -6.51
CA LEU A 96 6.47 -5.21 -6.61
C LEU A 96 6.97 -3.81 -6.90
N PHE A 97 6.19 -3.00 -7.63
CA PHE A 97 6.59 -1.68 -8.10
C PHE A 97 5.86 -0.54 -7.37
N SER A 98 5.00 -0.89 -6.39
CA SER A 98 4.19 0.07 -5.64
C SER A 98 5.00 1.09 -4.82
N SER A 99 6.28 0.79 -4.56
CA SER A 99 7.19 1.67 -3.81
C SER A 99 8.05 2.56 -4.71
N LEU A 100 7.96 2.47 -6.04
CA LEU A 100 8.77 3.27 -6.96
C LEU A 100 8.19 4.68 -7.15
N ASP A 101 9.05 5.67 -7.37
CA ASP A 101 8.63 7.01 -7.77
C ASP A 101 8.59 7.17 -9.30
N TYR A 102 8.13 8.32 -9.80
CA TYR A 102 7.98 8.52 -11.25
C TYR A 102 9.30 8.38 -12.02
N GLU A 103 10.42 8.79 -11.44
CA GLU A 103 11.72 8.68 -12.10
C GLU A 103 12.13 7.22 -12.20
N ASP A 104 12.03 6.49 -11.09
CA ASP A 104 12.39 5.07 -11.04
C ASP A 104 11.43 4.22 -11.91
N ILE A 105 10.13 4.55 -11.92
CA ILE A 105 9.15 3.93 -12.81
C ILE A 105 9.54 4.15 -14.27
N ASP A 106 9.90 5.37 -14.67
CA ASP A 106 10.27 5.65 -16.06
C ASP A 106 11.49 4.83 -16.50
N VAL A 107 12.46 4.68 -15.61
CA VAL A 107 13.65 3.86 -15.79
C VAL A 107 13.28 2.38 -15.92
N VAL A 108 12.42 1.84 -15.05
CA VAL A 108 11.93 0.44 -15.14
C VAL A 108 11.19 0.21 -16.46
N LEU A 109 10.32 1.13 -16.86
CA LEU A 109 9.61 1.06 -18.15
C LEU A 109 10.58 1.07 -19.33
N GLY A 110 11.65 1.85 -19.24
CA GLY A 110 12.75 1.86 -20.21
C GLY A 110 13.48 0.53 -20.31
N ALA A 111 13.61 -0.19 -19.19
CA ALA A 111 14.40 -1.41 -19.10
C ALA A 111 13.69 -2.70 -19.49
N PHE A 112 12.36 -2.70 -19.60
CA PHE A 112 11.64 -3.86 -20.12
C PHE A 112 12.05 -4.19 -21.57
N LYS A 113 12.32 -5.46 -21.84
CA LYS A 113 12.66 -5.97 -23.18
C LYS A 113 11.52 -6.79 -23.74
N GLU A 114 11.12 -6.53 -24.99
CA GLU A 114 10.11 -7.32 -25.70
C GLU A 114 10.62 -8.74 -25.96
N VAL A 115 9.79 -9.73 -25.65
CA VAL A 115 10.02 -11.16 -25.88
C VAL A 115 8.76 -11.77 -26.45
N SER A 116 8.90 -12.55 -27.52
CA SER A 116 7.80 -13.31 -28.11
C SER A 116 8.05 -14.81 -27.95
N VAL A 117 7.01 -15.56 -27.58
CA VAL A 117 7.06 -17.01 -27.38
C VAL A 117 5.93 -17.65 -28.17
N LYS A 118 6.23 -18.68 -28.97
CA LYS A 118 5.21 -19.32 -29.80
C LYS A 118 4.35 -20.27 -28.98
N LYS A 119 3.13 -20.52 -29.46
CA LYS A 119 2.23 -21.54 -28.89
C LYS A 119 2.95 -22.88 -28.70
N GLY A 120 2.85 -23.44 -27.51
CA GLY A 120 3.43 -24.72 -27.11
C GLY A 120 4.86 -24.63 -26.58
N GLU A 121 5.53 -23.49 -26.70
CA GLU A 121 6.87 -23.30 -26.14
C GLU A 121 6.81 -23.07 -24.61
N THR A 122 7.83 -23.56 -23.91
CA THR A 122 7.96 -23.41 -22.46
C THR A 122 8.65 -22.09 -22.15
N LEU A 123 7.97 -21.20 -21.44
CA LEU A 123 8.50 -19.89 -21.01
C LEU A 123 9.46 -20.04 -19.83
N ILE A 124 9.05 -20.79 -18.79
CA ILE A 124 9.88 -21.13 -17.64
C ILE A 124 9.64 -22.58 -17.25
N GLN A 125 10.68 -23.24 -16.73
CA GLN A 125 10.61 -24.62 -16.30
C GLN A 125 10.76 -24.72 -14.78
N GLN A 126 9.93 -25.52 -14.12
CA GLN A 126 10.02 -25.78 -12.69
C GLN A 126 11.41 -26.30 -12.31
N GLY A 127 11.95 -25.78 -11.21
CA GLY A 127 13.27 -26.17 -10.69
C GLY A 127 14.45 -25.46 -11.35
N ALA A 128 14.25 -24.77 -12.49
CA ALA A 128 15.30 -23.97 -13.10
C ALA A 128 15.58 -22.70 -12.28
N ASP A 129 16.80 -22.17 -12.41
CA ASP A 129 17.12 -20.87 -11.85
C ASP A 129 16.37 -19.76 -12.59
N GLY A 130 15.75 -18.85 -11.84
CA GLY A 130 14.97 -17.77 -12.39
C GLY A 130 15.69 -16.44 -12.28
N ASP A 131 16.17 -15.89 -13.40
CA ASP A 131 16.88 -14.61 -13.45
C ASP A 131 16.03 -13.45 -14.01
N LYS A 132 14.79 -13.73 -14.42
CA LYS A 132 13.93 -12.78 -15.13
C LYS A 132 12.48 -12.78 -14.61
N LEU A 133 11.84 -11.62 -14.67
CA LEU A 133 10.40 -11.43 -14.60
C LEU A 133 9.85 -11.31 -16.02
N TYR A 134 8.65 -11.83 -16.25
CA TYR A 134 7.91 -11.61 -17.49
C TYR A 134 6.53 -11.02 -17.19
N LEU A 135 6.12 -9.99 -17.94
CA LEU A 135 4.76 -9.44 -17.93
C LEU A 135 4.07 -9.87 -19.22
N ILE A 136 2.85 -10.40 -19.12
CA ILE A 136 2.09 -10.82 -20.30
C ILE A 136 1.40 -9.61 -20.93
N GLU A 137 1.83 -9.21 -22.13
CA GLU A 137 1.16 -8.16 -22.91
C GLU A 137 0.00 -8.73 -23.72
N SER A 138 0.16 -9.90 -24.33
CA SER A 138 -0.93 -10.53 -25.09
C SER A 138 -0.77 -12.03 -25.15
N GLY A 139 -1.90 -12.73 -25.14
CA GLY A 139 -1.97 -14.19 -25.22
C GLY A 139 -2.27 -14.84 -23.88
N GLU A 140 -2.25 -16.18 -23.84
CA GLU A 140 -2.57 -16.97 -22.66
C GLU A 140 -1.47 -18.02 -22.41
N ALA A 141 -1.14 -18.22 -21.14
CA ALA A 141 -0.15 -19.19 -20.70
C ALA A 141 -0.75 -20.13 -19.64
N GLU A 142 -0.39 -21.41 -19.70
CA GLU A 142 -0.82 -22.40 -18.73
C GLU A 142 0.31 -22.71 -17.75
N VAL A 143 -0.04 -22.74 -16.46
CA VAL A 143 0.90 -23.01 -15.38
C VAL A 143 0.72 -24.45 -14.91
N PHE A 144 1.80 -25.20 -14.93
CA PHE A 144 1.88 -26.58 -14.52
C PHE A 144 2.82 -26.75 -13.33
N LYS A 145 2.40 -27.55 -12.35
CA LYS A 145 3.23 -27.92 -11.20
C LYS A 145 3.45 -29.42 -11.20
N GLU A 146 4.70 -29.84 -11.19
CA GLU A 146 5.09 -31.21 -10.92
C GLU A 146 5.11 -31.44 -9.42
N ILE A 147 4.23 -32.32 -8.94
CA ILE A 147 4.19 -32.78 -7.56
C ILE A 147 4.69 -34.21 -7.55
N THR A 148 5.73 -34.48 -6.75
CA THR A 148 6.16 -35.85 -6.47
C THR A 148 5.38 -36.36 -5.28
N ASN A 149 4.65 -37.46 -5.46
CA ASN A 149 3.88 -38.06 -4.39
C ASN A 149 4.84 -38.83 -3.47
N GLU A 150 4.92 -38.46 -2.20
CA GLU A 150 5.93 -38.96 -1.26
C GLU A 150 5.83 -40.48 -1.05
N THR A 151 4.62 -41.04 -1.17
CA THR A 151 4.35 -42.47 -0.95
C THR A 151 4.66 -43.33 -2.18
N THR A 152 4.44 -42.83 -3.40
CA THR A 152 4.57 -43.63 -4.63
C THR A 152 5.77 -43.24 -5.49
N GLN A 153 6.49 -42.17 -5.13
CA GLN A 153 7.53 -41.52 -5.94
C GLN A 153 7.10 -41.19 -7.39
N GLN A 154 5.80 -41.25 -7.69
CA GLN A 154 5.30 -40.89 -9.01
C GLN A 154 5.22 -39.38 -9.14
N LYS A 155 5.78 -38.87 -10.24
CA LYS A 155 5.63 -37.47 -10.64
C LYS A 155 4.28 -37.30 -11.32
N GLN A 156 3.46 -36.40 -10.79
CA GLN A 156 2.22 -35.98 -11.41
C GLN A 156 2.31 -34.51 -11.80
N THR A 157 2.05 -34.22 -13.07
CA THR A 157 1.96 -32.85 -13.58
C THR A 157 0.51 -32.38 -13.50
N LEU A 158 0.26 -31.33 -12.72
CA LEU A 158 -1.06 -30.74 -12.55
C LEU A 158 -1.09 -29.35 -13.17
N LYS A 159 -2.11 -29.04 -13.96
CA LYS A 159 -2.41 -27.67 -14.37
C LYS A 159 -2.96 -26.93 -13.14
N VAL A 160 -2.21 -25.95 -12.65
CA VAL A 160 -2.53 -25.22 -11.42
C VAL A 160 -3.14 -23.85 -11.66
N ASN A 161 -2.83 -23.22 -12.80
CA ASN A 161 -3.39 -21.91 -13.14
C ASN A 161 -3.36 -21.65 -14.66
N THR A 162 -4.09 -20.63 -15.11
CA THR A 162 -4.01 -20.05 -16.46
C THR A 162 -3.79 -18.56 -16.32
N MET A 163 -2.78 -18.03 -16.99
CA MET A 163 -2.36 -16.64 -16.94
C MET A 163 -2.74 -15.94 -18.24
N LYS A 164 -3.14 -14.67 -18.12
CA LYS A 164 -3.68 -13.85 -19.21
C LYS A 164 -2.92 -12.53 -19.31
N GLU A 165 -3.30 -11.72 -20.29
CA GLU A 165 -2.84 -10.33 -20.42
C GLU A 165 -2.98 -9.58 -19.08
N GLY A 166 -1.88 -8.96 -18.65
CA GLY A 166 -1.77 -8.26 -17.36
C GLY A 166 -1.14 -9.07 -16.24
N ASP A 167 -1.00 -10.39 -16.36
CA ASP A 167 -0.40 -11.20 -15.30
C ASP A 167 1.15 -11.16 -15.31
N THR A 168 1.73 -11.31 -14.11
CA THR A 168 3.18 -11.34 -13.88
C THR A 168 3.68 -12.76 -13.64
N VAL A 169 4.69 -13.18 -14.42
CA VAL A 169 5.31 -14.51 -14.31
C VAL A 169 6.70 -14.39 -13.70
N GLY A 170 6.94 -15.13 -12.62
CA GLY A 170 8.29 -15.36 -12.13
C GLY A 170 8.82 -14.34 -11.12
N GLU A 171 7.96 -13.53 -10.52
CA GLU A 171 8.29 -12.53 -9.48
C GLU A 171 9.04 -13.12 -8.27
N LEU A 172 8.66 -14.31 -7.82
CA LEU A 172 9.22 -14.93 -6.62
C LEU A 172 10.71 -15.26 -6.76
N ALA A 173 11.14 -15.62 -7.98
CA ALA A 173 12.54 -15.91 -8.24
C ALA A 173 13.39 -14.66 -8.01
N LEU A 174 12.92 -13.51 -8.49
CA LEU A 174 13.60 -12.24 -8.32
C LEU A 174 13.72 -11.82 -6.85
N MET A 175 12.68 -12.04 -6.05
CA MET A 175 12.70 -11.64 -4.63
C MET A 175 13.64 -12.50 -3.77
N TYR A 176 13.60 -13.83 -3.92
CA TYR A 176 14.20 -14.76 -2.95
C TYR A 176 15.36 -15.60 -3.49
N ASN A 177 15.81 -15.33 -4.72
CA ASN A 177 16.73 -16.20 -5.46
C ASN A 177 16.34 -17.69 -5.40
N ALA A 178 15.04 -17.93 -5.51
CA ALA A 178 14.46 -19.26 -5.42
C ALA A 178 14.32 -19.89 -6.81
N PRO A 179 14.45 -21.23 -6.93
CA PRO A 179 14.17 -21.92 -8.18
C PRO A 179 12.72 -21.72 -8.59
N ARG A 180 12.43 -21.79 -9.89
CA ARG A 180 11.07 -21.63 -10.43
C ARG A 180 10.13 -22.66 -9.79
N ALA A 181 9.05 -22.18 -9.18
CA ALA A 181 8.11 -23.02 -8.44
C ALA A 181 7.16 -23.85 -9.35
N ALA A 182 7.04 -23.47 -10.62
CA ALA A 182 6.16 -24.08 -11.60
C ALA A 182 6.71 -23.91 -13.03
N THR A 183 6.25 -24.76 -13.94
CA THR A 183 6.51 -24.68 -15.37
C THR A 183 5.39 -23.87 -16.02
N VAL A 184 5.72 -22.97 -16.95
CA VAL A 184 4.74 -22.15 -17.67
C VAL A 184 4.92 -22.38 -19.16
N ILE A 185 3.82 -22.74 -19.84
CA ILE A 185 3.80 -23.08 -21.26
C ILE A 185 2.82 -22.16 -21.98
N ALA A 186 3.20 -21.68 -23.15
CA ALA A 186 2.36 -20.82 -23.98
C ALA A 186 1.17 -21.60 -24.56
N ALA A 187 -0.07 -21.21 -24.23
CA ALA A 187 -1.28 -21.79 -24.82
C ALA A 187 -1.63 -21.15 -26.18
N THR A 188 -1.25 -19.89 -26.35
CA THR A 188 -1.29 -19.13 -27.61
C THR A 188 0.06 -18.45 -27.85
N ASP A 189 0.23 -17.76 -28.97
CA ASP A 189 1.43 -16.95 -29.19
C ASP A 189 1.45 -15.79 -28.18
N LEU A 190 2.49 -15.76 -27.34
CA LEU A 190 2.66 -14.79 -26.27
C LEU A 190 3.54 -13.63 -26.72
N LYS A 191 3.11 -12.41 -26.39
CA LYS A 191 3.97 -11.24 -26.32
C LYS A 191 4.17 -10.85 -24.87
N LEU A 192 5.44 -10.69 -24.49
CA LEU A 192 5.87 -10.54 -23.12
C LEU A 192 6.86 -9.38 -23.00
N TRP A 193 6.88 -8.77 -21.82
CA TRP A 193 7.93 -7.85 -21.41
C TRP A 193 8.80 -8.52 -20.35
N SER A 194 10.09 -8.69 -20.65
CA SER A 194 11.06 -9.29 -19.73
C SER A 194 11.88 -8.23 -19.01
N LEU A 195 12.16 -8.46 -17.73
CA LEU A 195 13.06 -7.65 -16.90
C LEU A 195 14.01 -8.59 -16.15
N ASP A 196 15.30 -8.33 -16.21
CA ASP A 196 16.31 -9.13 -15.51
C ASP A 196 16.41 -8.79 -14.01
N ARG A 197 16.93 -9.74 -13.24
CA ARG A 197 17.09 -9.64 -11.79
C ARG A 197 17.99 -8.49 -11.38
N GLU A 198 19.09 -8.28 -12.09
CA GLU A 198 20.08 -7.27 -11.73
C GLU A 198 19.44 -5.88 -11.84
N THR A 199 18.79 -5.61 -12.97
CA THR A 199 18.00 -4.39 -13.20
C THR A 199 16.86 -4.24 -12.19
N PHE A 200 16.07 -5.30 -11.95
CA PHE A 200 15.01 -5.25 -10.95
C PHE A 200 15.55 -4.97 -9.55
N SER A 201 16.63 -5.64 -9.14
CA SER A 201 17.20 -5.51 -7.81
C SER A 201 17.79 -4.12 -7.61
N HIS A 202 18.53 -3.61 -8.60
CA HIS A 202 19.06 -2.25 -8.54
C HIS A 202 17.95 -1.21 -8.50
N ILE A 203 16.96 -1.27 -9.41
CA ILE A 203 15.95 -0.21 -9.42
C ILE A 203 14.99 -0.34 -8.23
N VAL A 204 14.42 -1.53 -7.97
CA VAL A 204 13.38 -1.70 -6.95
C VAL A 204 13.95 -1.76 -5.53
N ARG A 205 15.06 -2.47 -5.29
CA ARG A 205 15.64 -2.52 -3.94
C ARG A 205 16.39 -1.24 -3.59
N ASP A 206 17.14 -0.65 -4.53
CA ASP A 206 17.82 0.62 -4.25
C ASP A 206 16.80 1.77 -4.13
N ALA A 207 15.69 1.78 -4.89
CA ALA A 207 14.61 2.74 -4.67
C ALA A 207 13.95 2.60 -3.29
N ALA A 208 13.73 1.38 -2.80
CA ALA A 208 13.18 1.18 -1.46
C ALA A 208 14.11 1.71 -0.36
N ALA A 209 15.43 1.46 -0.47
CA ALA A 209 16.43 1.99 0.45
C ALA A 209 16.57 3.52 0.35
N LYS A 210 16.60 4.06 -0.87
CA LYS A 210 16.66 5.51 -1.16
C LYS A 210 15.40 6.22 -0.66
N ASN A 211 14.22 5.63 -0.85
CA ASN A 211 12.97 6.18 -0.33
C ASN A 211 12.97 6.21 1.19
N ARG A 212 13.50 5.18 1.84
CA ARG A 212 13.66 5.16 3.29
C ARG A 212 14.63 6.23 3.79
N GLU A 213 15.80 6.37 3.18
CA GLU A 213 16.77 7.42 3.50
C GLU A 213 16.16 8.83 3.26
N MET A 214 15.48 9.01 2.12
CA MET A 214 14.77 10.24 1.79
C MET A 214 13.67 10.55 2.82
N TYR A 215 12.89 9.57 3.26
CA TYR A 215 11.89 9.79 4.31
C TYR A 215 12.56 10.15 5.63
N GLU A 216 13.60 9.43 6.05
CA GLU A 216 14.29 9.71 7.30
C GLU A 216 14.89 11.13 7.30
N ASP A 217 15.48 11.57 6.19
CA ASP A 217 16.02 12.93 6.05
C ASP A 217 14.91 13.98 5.98
N SER A 218 13.85 13.73 5.21
CA SER A 218 12.72 14.66 5.13
C SER A 218 12.01 14.78 6.48
N LEU A 219 11.88 13.70 7.24
CA LEU A 219 11.24 13.68 8.55
C LEU A 219 12.08 14.42 9.61
N LYS A 220 13.41 14.53 9.46
CA LYS A 220 14.25 15.39 10.32
C LYS A 220 13.94 16.87 10.12
N GLU A 221 13.54 17.27 8.91
CA GLU A 221 13.22 18.66 8.58
C GLU A 221 11.85 19.08 9.14
N VAL A 222 10.95 18.12 9.37
CA VAL A 222 9.59 18.37 9.87
C VAL A 222 9.65 18.86 11.31
N GLU A 223 9.26 20.10 11.54
CA GLU A 223 9.25 20.73 12.87
C GLU A 223 8.49 19.90 13.92
N LEU A 224 7.42 19.22 13.50
CA LEU A 224 6.65 18.31 14.33
C LEU A 224 7.45 17.13 14.90
N LEU A 225 8.44 16.63 14.15
CA LEU A 225 9.14 15.37 14.43
C LEU A 225 10.60 15.58 14.83
N LYS A 226 11.00 16.83 15.09
CA LYS A 226 12.38 17.19 15.48
C LYS A 226 12.79 16.56 16.81
N ASP A 227 11.87 16.50 17.76
CA ASP A 227 12.13 15.98 19.12
C ASP A 227 11.85 14.47 19.24
N VAL A 228 11.42 13.83 18.16
CA VAL A 228 11.15 12.39 18.12
C VAL A 228 12.47 11.63 17.99
N ASP A 229 12.62 10.56 18.77
CA ASP A 229 13.82 9.72 18.74
C ASP A 229 14.05 9.12 17.33
N PRO A 230 15.29 8.94 16.86
CA PRO A 230 15.57 8.28 15.58
C PRO A 230 14.88 6.94 15.36
N TYR A 231 14.78 6.09 16.39
CA TYR A 231 14.12 4.79 16.27
C TYR A 231 12.58 4.93 16.14
N GLU A 232 11.98 5.87 16.87
CA GLU A 232 10.59 6.28 16.74
C GLU A 232 10.28 6.84 15.35
N ARG A 233 11.12 7.77 14.86
CA ARG A 233 11.00 8.37 13.52
C ARG A 233 11.14 7.34 12.41
N SER A 234 11.97 6.31 12.58
CA SER A 234 12.03 5.16 11.66
C SER A 234 10.67 4.47 11.53
N LYS A 235 9.95 4.25 12.64
CA LYS A 235 8.63 3.60 12.57
C LYS A 235 7.59 4.49 11.88
N VAL A 236 7.72 5.82 12.00
CA VAL A 236 6.92 6.79 11.23
C VAL A 236 7.20 6.63 9.74
N ALA A 237 8.49 6.58 9.35
CA ALA A 237 8.91 6.41 7.97
C ALA A 237 8.33 5.12 7.35
N ASP A 238 8.31 4.03 8.11
CA ASP A 238 7.77 2.75 7.65
C ASP A 238 6.24 2.75 7.46
N ALA A 239 5.51 3.66 8.12
CA ALA A 239 4.07 3.80 8.00
C ALA A 239 3.62 4.76 6.88
N LEU A 240 4.54 5.54 6.33
CA LEU A 240 4.24 6.52 5.29
C LEU A 240 4.08 5.87 3.92
N LYS A 241 3.08 6.34 3.18
CA LYS A 241 2.91 6.05 1.76
C LYS A 241 3.20 7.31 0.96
N THR A 242 3.74 7.16 -0.25
CA THR A 242 3.91 8.31 -1.16
C THR A 242 2.73 8.39 -2.12
N GLN A 243 2.29 9.61 -2.36
CA GLN A 243 1.40 9.95 -3.45
C GLN A 243 1.96 11.15 -4.19
N LEU A 244 1.72 11.17 -5.50
CA LEU A 244 2.21 12.22 -6.37
C LEU A 244 1.02 13.01 -6.90
N PHE A 245 1.20 14.33 -7.00
CA PHE A 245 0.19 15.27 -7.46
C PHE A 245 0.80 16.17 -8.54
N GLN A 246 0.04 16.45 -9.58
CA GLN A 246 0.43 17.39 -10.63
C GLN A 246 0.13 18.82 -10.21
N ALA A 247 0.83 19.78 -10.83
CA ALA A 247 0.53 21.19 -10.65
C ALA A 247 -0.94 21.46 -10.98
N GLY A 248 -1.67 22.01 -10.00
CA GLY A 248 -3.10 22.28 -10.11
C GLY A 248 -4.00 21.27 -9.39
N ASP A 249 -3.50 20.11 -8.98
CA ASP A 249 -4.31 19.10 -8.30
C ASP A 249 -4.71 19.55 -6.88
N GLU A 250 -5.94 19.20 -6.48
CA GLU A 250 -6.41 19.37 -5.10
C GLU A 250 -6.02 18.14 -4.28
N ILE A 251 -5.17 18.34 -3.27
CA ILE A 251 -4.69 17.27 -2.37
C ILE A 251 -5.72 17.00 -1.27
N ILE A 252 -6.28 18.07 -0.69
CA ILE A 252 -7.43 18.01 0.21
C ILE A 252 -8.42 19.11 -0.15
N ARG A 253 -9.71 18.90 0.11
CA ARG A 253 -10.77 19.88 -0.18
C ARG A 253 -11.48 20.35 1.07
N GLU A 254 -11.70 21.66 1.18
CA GLU A 254 -12.45 22.30 2.26
C GLU A 254 -13.84 21.65 2.46
N GLY A 255 -14.23 21.44 3.71
CA GLY A 255 -15.53 20.88 4.08
C GLY A 255 -15.67 19.37 3.93
N GLN A 256 -14.71 18.67 3.32
CA GLN A 256 -14.73 17.20 3.27
C GLN A 256 -14.32 16.61 4.61
N GLU A 257 -14.83 15.43 4.95
CA GLU A 257 -14.29 14.67 6.07
C GLU A 257 -12.86 14.21 5.74
N GLY A 258 -11.98 14.31 6.73
CA GLY A 258 -10.56 14.06 6.59
C GLY A 258 -10.07 13.02 7.58
N ASP A 259 -9.49 11.93 7.08
CA ASP A 259 -8.92 10.85 7.87
C ASP A 259 -7.42 10.63 7.59
N THR A 260 -6.80 11.52 6.81
CA THR A 260 -5.43 11.36 6.32
C THR A 260 -4.58 12.57 6.68
N PHE A 261 -3.35 12.33 7.15
CA PHE A 261 -2.31 13.32 7.37
C PHE A 261 -1.39 13.36 6.15
N TYR A 262 -0.88 14.54 5.79
CA TYR A 262 0.03 14.73 4.66
C TYR A 262 1.28 15.51 5.06
N LEU A 263 2.41 15.11 4.48
CA LEU A 263 3.71 15.75 4.56
C LEU A 263 4.22 16.03 3.14
N LEU A 264 4.60 17.28 2.86
CA LEU A 264 5.16 17.68 1.58
C LEU A 264 6.66 17.33 1.53
N LEU A 265 7.02 16.35 0.71
CA LEU A 265 8.40 15.91 0.52
C LEU A 265 9.12 16.70 -0.57
N ASP A 266 8.40 17.05 -1.63
CA ASP A 266 8.93 17.85 -2.73
C ASP A 266 7.82 18.68 -3.41
N GLY A 267 8.19 19.81 -3.98
CA GLY A 267 7.30 20.78 -4.60
C GLY A 267 6.76 21.87 -3.66
N GLU A 268 5.80 22.63 -4.17
CA GLU A 268 5.11 23.71 -3.45
C GLU A 268 3.59 23.51 -3.49
N ALA A 269 2.91 23.76 -2.37
CA ALA A 269 1.45 23.70 -2.28
C ALA A 269 0.89 24.93 -1.56
N GLU A 270 -0.39 25.23 -1.73
CA GLU A 270 -1.08 26.34 -1.06
C GLU A 270 -2.39 25.89 -0.43
N ALA A 271 -2.69 26.38 0.77
CA ALA A 271 -4.01 26.26 1.39
C ALA A 271 -4.88 27.46 0.99
N ILE A 272 -6.08 27.18 0.50
CA ILE A 272 -7.09 28.13 0.09
C ILE A 272 -8.34 27.93 0.96
N LYS A 273 -8.81 29.00 1.60
CA LYS A 273 -10.05 29.00 2.39
C LYS A 273 -10.94 30.15 1.92
N GLY A 274 -12.19 29.85 1.56
CA GLY A 274 -13.13 30.86 1.04
C GLY A 274 -12.58 31.65 -0.17
N GLY A 275 -11.79 30.99 -1.03
CA GLY A 275 -11.19 31.59 -2.23
C GLY A 275 -9.94 32.45 -2.00
N LYS A 276 -9.42 32.52 -0.76
CA LYS A 276 -8.17 33.24 -0.44
C LYS A 276 -7.08 32.27 -0.01
N VAL A 277 -5.86 32.49 -0.49
CA VAL A 277 -4.67 31.76 -0.02
C VAL A 277 -4.39 32.16 1.43
N VAL A 278 -4.42 31.18 2.34
CA VAL A 278 -4.20 31.37 3.78
C VAL A 278 -2.84 30.85 4.25
N MET A 279 -2.21 29.96 3.48
CA MET A 279 -0.88 29.43 3.78
C MET A 279 -0.22 28.88 2.52
N GLU A 280 1.11 28.97 2.44
CA GLU A 280 1.92 28.27 1.45
C GLU A 280 2.78 27.23 2.16
N TYR A 281 2.93 26.07 1.53
CA TYR A 281 3.74 24.95 1.99
C TYR A 281 4.91 24.74 1.04
N LYS A 282 6.07 24.50 1.63
CA LYS A 282 7.29 24.04 0.95
C LYS A 282 7.66 22.68 1.53
N ARG A 283 8.71 22.06 0.99
CA ARG A 283 9.32 20.85 1.54
C ARG A 283 9.44 20.91 3.08
N GLY A 284 9.02 19.84 3.75
CA GLY A 284 8.95 19.74 5.21
C GLY A 284 7.65 20.28 5.83
N GLY A 285 6.83 21.00 5.05
CA GLY A 285 5.51 21.46 5.45
C GLY A 285 4.51 20.31 5.53
N TYR A 286 3.59 20.38 6.47
CA TYR A 286 2.57 19.35 6.69
C TYR A 286 1.16 19.97 6.76
N PHE A 287 0.15 19.17 6.50
CA PHE A 287 -1.25 19.61 6.53
C PHE A 287 -2.23 18.44 6.75
N GLY A 288 -3.44 18.78 7.15
CA GLY A 288 -4.53 17.81 7.38
C GLY A 288 -4.58 17.23 8.79
N GLU A 289 -3.66 17.63 9.65
CA GLU A 289 -3.58 17.31 11.08
C GLU A 289 -4.84 17.76 11.85
N LEU A 290 -5.43 18.89 11.45
CA LEU A 290 -6.60 19.46 12.14
C LEU A 290 -7.81 18.52 12.15
N ALA A 291 -8.07 17.86 11.02
CA ALA A 291 -9.19 16.94 10.89
C ALA A 291 -9.00 15.71 11.78
N LEU A 292 -7.75 15.30 11.97
CA LEU A 292 -7.36 14.15 12.78
C LEU A 292 -7.44 14.44 14.28
N LEU A 293 -6.99 15.63 14.70
CA LEU A 293 -6.93 16.05 16.10
C LEU A 293 -8.29 16.49 16.65
N LYS A 294 -9.07 17.25 15.86
CA LYS A 294 -10.34 17.86 16.31
C LYS A 294 -11.58 17.08 15.88
N ASN A 295 -11.41 16.04 15.06
CA ASN A 295 -12.52 15.30 14.47
C ASN A 295 -13.52 16.22 13.74
N GLN A 296 -13.00 17.15 12.94
CA GLN A 296 -13.76 18.15 12.18
C GLN A 296 -13.47 18.01 10.68
N PRO A 297 -14.37 18.49 9.79
CA PRO A 297 -14.08 18.57 8.36
C PRO A 297 -12.82 19.37 8.04
N ARG A 298 -12.24 19.14 6.86
CA ARG A 298 -11.06 19.87 6.36
C ARG A 298 -11.33 21.38 6.37
N ALA A 299 -10.46 22.13 7.03
CA ALA A 299 -10.64 23.57 7.24
C ALA A 299 -10.34 24.44 6.01
N ALA A 300 -9.61 23.90 5.03
CA ALA A 300 -9.20 24.57 3.80
C ALA A 300 -8.92 23.53 2.70
N THR A 301 -8.99 23.95 1.44
CA THR A 301 -8.51 23.19 0.30
C THR A 301 -7.01 23.36 0.18
N VAL A 302 -6.25 22.29 -0.03
CA VAL A 302 -4.81 22.39 -0.35
C VAL A 302 -4.61 21.98 -1.79
N LYS A 303 -3.95 22.85 -2.55
CA LYS A 303 -3.72 22.70 -3.98
C LYS A 303 -2.22 22.69 -4.28
N ALA A 304 -1.79 21.80 -5.17
CA ALA A 304 -0.41 21.75 -5.63
C ALA A 304 -0.11 22.93 -6.58
N LYS A 305 0.91 23.74 -6.26
CA LYS A 305 1.38 24.85 -7.14
C LYS A 305 2.33 24.32 -8.22
N THR A 306 3.15 23.34 -7.85
CA THR A 306 4.03 22.59 -8.75
C THR A 306 3.63 21.12 -8.75
N ASN A 307 4.34 20.27 -9.48
CA ASN A 307 4.28 18.84 -9.20
C ASN A 307 4.78 18.61 -7.77
N CYS A 308 4.05 17.82 -6.99
CA CYS A 308 4.31 17.59 -5.57
C CYS A 308 4.45 16.10 -5.28
N LYS A 309 5.46 15.74 -4.50
CA LYS A 309 5.59 14.44 -3.85
C LYS A 309 5.15 14.59 -2.41
N VAL A 310 4.09 13.91 -2.00
CA VAL A 310 3.59 13.95 -0.62
C VAL A 310 3.67 12.58 0.02
N ALA A 311 4.09 12.55 1.28
CA ALA A 311 3.94 11.39 2.14
C ALA A 311 2.59 11.51 2.86
N TYR A 312 1.86 10.40 3.03
CA TYR A 312 0.59 10.39 3.73
C TYR A 312 0.40 9.16 4.60
N MET A 313 -0.45 9.28 5.61
CA MET A 313 -0.86 8.18 6.49
C MET A 313 -2.26 8.39 7.04
N ASP A 314 -2.92 7.30 7.39
CA ASP A 314 -4.29 7.31 7.91
C ASP A 314 -4.35 7.67 9.41
N ARG A 315 -5.56 8.02 9.87
CA ARG A 315 -5.85 8.41 11.26
C ARG A 315 -5.36 7.40 12.29
N ARG A 316 -5.52 6.09 12.03
CA ARG A 316 -5.13 5.06 13.01
C ARG A 316 -3.61 5.02 13.15
N SER A 317 -2.90 5.03 12.02
CA SER A 317 -1.44 5.11 12.02
C SER A 317 -0.94 6.40 12.68
N PHE A 318 -1.54 7.55 12.35
CA PHE A 318 -1.20 8.84 12.94
C PHE A 318 -1.42 8.89 14.46
N LYS A 319 -2.57 8.40 14.96
CA LYS A 319 -2.86 8.33 16.40
C LYS A 319 -1.87 7.42 17.13
N ARG A 320 -1.61 6.23 16.60
CA ARG A 320 -0.65 5.29 17.17
C ARG A 320 0.76 5.88 17.28
N LEU A 321 1.13 6.78 16.37
CA LEU A 321 2.41 7.51 16.44
C LEU A 321 2.41 8.59 17.52
N LEU A 322 1.27 9.25 17.77
CA LEU A 322 1.13 10.27 18.80
C LEU A 322 0.91 9.72 20.21
N GLU A 323 0.40 8.49 20.34
CA GLU A 323 0.14 7.80 21.60
C GLU A 323 1.38 7.07 22.18
N TRP A 324 2.53 7.12 21.51
CA TRP A 324 3.80 6.65 22.07
C TRP A 324 4.28 7.65 23.15
N GLU A 325 4.91 7.18 24.22
CA GLU A 325 5.54 7.97 25.29
C GLU A 325 6.43 9.15 24.82
N GLY A 326 6.96 9.16 23.58
CA GLY A 326 7.64 10.32 22.96
C GLY A 326 6.74 11.31 22.19
N GLY A 327 5.49 10.96 21.92
CA GLY A 327 4.52 11.72 21.13
C GLY A 327 3.86 12.90 21.85
N THR A 328 4.06 13.04 23.17
CA THR A 328 3.44 14.11 23.97
C THR A 328 3.90 15.51 23.52
N VAL A 329 5.17 15.65 23.14
CA VAL A 329 5.74 16.92 22.63
C VAL A 329 5.21 17.21 21.22
N ALA A 330 5.18 16.20 20.35
CA ALA A 330 4.60 16.32 19.01
C ALA A 330 3.11 16.73 19.08
N PHE A 331 2.35 16.17 20.03
CA PHE A 331 0.95 16.53 20.26
C PHE A 331 0.78 17.98 20.72
N ALA A 332 1.64 18.46 21.63
CA ALA A 332 1.63 19.85 22.08
C ALA A 332 1.98 20.81 20.94
N THR A 333 3.00 20.50 20.15
CA THR A 333 3.42 21.29 18.98
C THR A 333 2.33 21.31 17.90
N LEU A 334 1.68 20.18 17.63
CA LEU A 334 0.51 20.12 16.74
C LEU A 334 -0.64 20.96 17.24
N ALA A 335 -0.97 20.85 18.53
CA ALA A 335 -2.05 21.61 19.13
C ALA A 335 -1.77 23.12 19.09
N GLU A 336 -0.52 23.54 19.30
CA GLU A 336 -0.09 24.92 19.17
C GLU A 336 -0.09 25.40 17.72
N SER A 337 0.49 24.65 16.79
CA SER A 337 0.47 24.98 15.36
C SER A 337 -0.96 25.04 14.83
N ALA A 338 -1.81 24.11 15.23
CA ALA A 338 -3.24 24.10 14.95
C ALA A 338 -3.97 25.33 15.49
N ARG A 339 -3.61 25.79 16.70
CA ARG A 339 -4.16 27.02 17.30
C ARG A 339 -3.68 28.27 16.53
N ARG A 340 -2.40 28.34 16.16
CA ARG A 340 -1.81 29.45 15.38
C ARG A 340 -2.41 29.52 13.97
N LEU A 341 -2.61 28.38 13.32
CA LEU A 341 -3.28 28.26 12.03
C LEU A 341 -4.74 28.71 12.12
N GLN A 342 -5.46 28.29 13.15
CA GLN A 342 -6.85 28.70 13.35
C GLN A 342 -6.99 30.20 13.62
N GLN A 343 -6.04 30.81 14.33
CA GLN A 343 -5.98 32.26 14.54
C GLN A 343 -5.64 33.06 13.27
N ARG A 344 -4.92 32.46 12.32
CA ARG A 344 -4.65 33.05 10.98
C ARG A 344 -5.80 32.83 9.99
N GLN A 345 -6.75 31.95 10.32
CA GLN A 345 -7.90 31.57 9.49
C GLN A 345 -9.23 32.20 9.96
N LEU A 346 -9.20 33.01 11.02
CA LEU A 346 -10.23 33.95 11.48
C LEU A 346 -9.78 35.36 11.09
#